data_AF-A0A7C2FJ40-F1
#
_entry.id   AF-A0A7C2FJ40-F1
#
_cell.length_a   1.000
_cell.length_b   1.000
_cell.length_c   1.000
_cell.angle_alpha   90.00
_cell.angle_beta   90.00
_cell.angle_gamma   90.00
#
_symmetry.space_group_name_H-M   'P 1'
#
loop_
_entity.id
_entity.type
_entity.pdbx_description
1 polymer ?
#
loop_
_entity_poly.entity_id
_entity_poly.type
_entity_poly.pdbx_seq_one_letter_code
_entity_poly.pdbx_strand_id
1 'polypeptide(L)' 'MTAAAGSIAVRAAAVHERIARACARAGRDPASVRLIAVSKTFGPEAVAEALAAGIREFGENRVQEALAKI' A
#
# COMPACT_ATOMS: atom_id res chain seq x y z
N MET A 1 -0.98 -14.59 -18.11
CA MET A 1 -1.65 -13.97 -16.95
C MET A 1 -1.06 -14.55 -15.69
N THR A 2 0.10 -14.07 -15.26
CA THR A 2 0.87 -14.63 -14.15
C THR A 2 0.59 -13.85 -12.88
N ALA A 3 -0.40 -14.30 -12.11
CA ALA A 3 -0.57 -13.88 -10.72
C ALA A 3 -0.37 -15.11 -9.82
N ALA A 4 0.90 -15.47 -9.62
CA ALA A 4 1.31 -16.24 -8.46
C ALA A 4 2.20 -15.34 -7.60
N ALA A 5 1.58 -14.32 -7.00
CA ALA A 5 2.17 -13.49 -5.97
C ALA A 5 1.04 -13.20 -4.98
N GLY A 6 1.20 -13.64 -3.72
CA GLY A 6 0.15 -13.66 -2.68
C GLY A 6 -0.63 -12.35 -2.52
N SER A 7 -1.81 -12.41 -1.89
CA SER A 7 -2.76 -11.30 -1.76
C SER A 7 -2.11 -9.98 -1.34
N ILE A 8 -2.76 -8.85 -1.66
CA ILE A 8 -2.32 -7.52 -1.23
C ILE A 8 -2.08 -7.47 0.29
N ALA A 9 -2.85 -8.22 1.08
CA ALA A 9 -2.62 -8.37 2.52
C ALA A 9 -1.23 -8.93 2.87
N VAL A 10 -0.80 -10.02 2.20
CA VAL A 10 0.52 -10.61 2.43
C VAL A 10 1.62 -9.62 2.04
N ARG A 11 1.45 -8.93 0.91
CA ARG A 11 2.41 -7.92 0.44
C ARG A 11 2.47 -6.71 1.39
N ALA A 12 1.33 -6.23 1.89
CA ALA A 12 1.25 -5.13 2.82
C ALA A 12 1.95 -5.46 4.15
N ALA A 13 1.72 -6.66 4.70
CA ALA A 13 2.40 -7.13 5.90
C ALA A 13 3.93 -7.15 5.73
N ALA A 14 4.43 -7.68 4.61
CA ALA A 14 5.86 -7.69 4.30
C ALA A 14 6.46 -6.26 4.20
N VAL A 15 5.71 -5.29 3.67
CA VAL A 15 6.13 -3.88 3.62
C VAL A 15 6.17 -3.27 5.02
N HIS A 16 5.15 -3.50 5.85
CA HIS A 16 5.14 -3.03 7.24
C HIS A 16 6.32 -3.58 8.04
N GLU A 17 6.66 -4.87 7.89
CA GLU A 17 7.85 -5.44 8.52
C GLU A 17 9.15 -4.78 8.04
N ARG A 18 9.25 -4.49 6.74
CA ARG A 18 10.43 -3.79 6.19
C ARG A 18 10.58 -2.39 6.79
N ILE A 19 9.46 -1.67 6.96
CA ILE A 19 9.42 -0.36 7.62
C ILE A 19 9.88 -0.50 9.07
N ALA A 20 9.32 -1.44 9.83
CA ALA A 20 9.70 -1.67 11.22
C ALA A 20 11.20 -1.98 11.38
N ARG A 21 11.74 -2.88 10.54
CA ARG A 21 13.18 -3.19 10.52
C ARG A 21 14.04 -1.97 10.18
N ALA A 22 13.61 -1.13 9.23
CA ALA A 22 14.34 0.08 8.88
C ALA A 22 14.33 1.12 10.01
N CYS A 23 13.19 1.30 10.67
CA CYS A 23 13.05 2.21 11.80
C CYS A 23 13.89 1.75 13.01
N ALA A 24 13.89 0.44 13.29
CA ALA A 24 14.75 -0.13 14.34
C ALA A 24 16.24 0.14 14.08
N ARG A 25 16.72 -0.03 12.84
CA ARG A 25 18.12 0.30 12.48
C ARG A 25 18.43 1.79 12.60
N ALA A 26 17.44 2.65 12.42
CA ALA A 26 17.58 4.11 12.48
C ALA A 26 17.30 4.69 13.88
N GLY A 27 16.95 3.86 14.88
CA GLY A 27 16.54 4.35 16.21
C GLY A 27 15.26 5.19 16.18
N ARG A 28 14.35 4.92 15.24
CA ARG A 28 13.09 5.66 15.05
C ARG A 28 11.88 4.80 15.41
N ASP A 29 10.81 5.45 15.84
CA ASP A 29 9.49 4.82 15.97
C ASP A 29 8.92 4.50 14.57
N PRO A 30 8.54 3.25 14.25
CA PRO A 30 7.83 2.90 13.01
C PRO A 30 6.57 3.73 12.75
N ALA A 31 5.85 4.15 13.79
CA ALA A 31 4.67 5.00 13.64
C ALA A 31 4.99 6.40 13.10
N SER A 32 6.26 6.82 13.15
CA SER A 32 6.73 8.08 12.52
C SER A 32 6.87 7.98 10.99
N VAL A 33 6.63 6.80 10.39
CA VAL A 33 6.71 6.57 8.94
C VAL A 33 5.33 6.22 8.40
N ARG A 34 4.85 7.03 7.45
CA ARG A 34 3.59 6.79 6.74
C ARG A 34 3.83 5.97 5.48
N LEU A 35 3.00 4.95 5.28
CA LEU A 35 2.98 4.13 4.06
C LEU A 35 1.90 4.65 3.11
N ILE A 36 2.32 5.18 1.97
CA ILE A 36 1.41 5.62 0.90
C ILE A 36 1.41 4.56 -0.20
N ALA A 37 0.26 3.94 -0.45
CA ALA A 37 0.11 2.98 -1.53
C ALA A 37 -0.14 3.69 -2.85
N VAL A 38 0.69 3.47 -3.86
CA VAL A 38 0.51 4.09 -5.17
C VAL A 38 -0.45 3.24 -6.00
N SER A 39 -1.67 3.74 -6.22
CA SER A 39 -2.77 3.01 -6.87
C SER A 39 -2.93 3.33 -8.37
N LYS A 40 -2.07 4.18 -8.94
CA LYS A 40 -2.06 4.49 -10.38
C LYS A 40 -2.08 3.21 -11.21
N THR A 41 -2.79 3.21 -12.33
CA THR A 41 -2.93 2.03 -13.22
C THR A 41 -3.65 0.80 -12.64
N PHE A 42 -4.04 0.80 -11.36
CA PHE A 42 -4.85 -0.27 -10.75
C PHE A 42 -6.32 0.14 -10.67
N GLY A 43 -7.24 -0.79 -10.93
CA GLY A 43 -8.68 -0.54 -10.85
C GLY A 43 -9.23 -0.54 -9.41
N PRO A 44 -10.53 -0.22 -9.24
CA PRO A 44 -11.18 -0.15 -7.93
C PRO A 44 -11.09 -1.43 -7.10
N GLU A 45 -11.09 -2.61 -7.73
CA GLU A 45 -10.99 -3.90 -7.03
C GLU A 45 -9.68 -4.05 -6.25
N ALA A 46 -8.56 -3.62 -6.85
CA ALA A 46 -7.26 -3.64 -6.17
C ALA A 46 -7.19 -2.62 -5.02
N VAL A 47 -7.88 -1.48 -5.16
CA VAL A 47 -8.03 -0.50 -4.09
C VAL A 47 -8.88 -1.08 -2.95
N ALA A 48 -9.97 -1.77 -3.26
CA ALA A 48 -10.81 -2.44 -2.28
C ALA A 48 -10.05 -3.55 -1.52
N GLU A 49 -9.25 -4.36 -2.22
CA GLU A 49 -8.40 -5.37 -1.57
C GLU A 49 -7.32 -4.71 -0.69
N ALA A 50 -6.74 -3.59 -1.12
CA ALA A 50 -5.80 -2.81 -0.30
C ALA A 50 -6.47 -2.20 0.94
N LEU A 51 -7.70 -1.69 0.82
CA LEU A 51 -8.50 -1.24 1.95
C LEU A 51 -8.80 -2.39 2.92
N ALA A 52 -9.17 -3.57 2.42
CA ALA A 52 -9.36 -4.75 3.24
C ALA A 52 -8.06 -5.18 3.96
N ALA A 53 -6.90 -4.96 3.34
CA ALA A 53 -5.58 -5.19 3.92
C ALA A 53 -5.13 -4.13 4.95
N GLY A 54 -5.95 -3.13 5.25
CA GLY A 54 -5.63 -2.10 6.24
C GLY A 54 -4.91 -0.86 5.68
N ILE A 55 -4.63 -0.81 4.38
CA ILE A 55 -4.10 0.39 3.74
C ILE A 55 -5.21 1.44 3.71
N ARG A 56 -4.88 2.68 4.09
CA ARG A 56 -5.84 3.80 4.11
C ARG A 56 -5.36 5.00 3.30
N GLU A 57 -4.07 5.04 3.00
CA GLU A 57 -3.44 6.17 2.33
C GLU A 57 -3.04 5.76 0.92
N PHE A 58 -3.59 6.45 -0.07
CA PHE A 58 -3.36 6.18 -1.48
C PHE A 58 -2.78 7.40 -2.19
N GLY A 59 -1.89 7.15 -3.14
CA GLY A 59 -1.29 8.16 -4.01
C GLY A 59 -1.63 7.91 -5.47
N GLU A 60 -2.12 8.96 -6.14
CA GLU A 60 -2.42 8.96 -7.57
C GLU A 60 -1.60 10.01 -8.30
N ASN A 61 -1.08 9.65 -9.47
CA ASN A 61 -0.31 10.60 -10.29
C ASN A 61 -1.22 11.43 -11.20
N ARG A 62 -2.49 11.03 -11.39
CA ARG A 62 -3.45 11.68 -12.30
C ARG A 62 -4.81 11.82 -11.63
N VAL A 63 -5.37 13.03 -11.65
CA VAL A 63 -6.65 13.35 -10.99
C VAL A 63 -7.84 12.58 -11.60
N GLN A 64 -7.81 12.31 -12.91
CA GLN A 64 -8.89 11.58 -13.60
C GLN A 64 -8.97 10.12 -13.17
N GLU A 65 -7.81 9.49 -12.91
CA GLU A 65 -7.74 8.12 -12.39
C GLU A 65 -8.22 8.06 -10.93
N ALA A 66 -8.02 9.12 -10.15
CA ALA A 66 -8.54 9.24 -8.80
C ALA A 66 -10.08 9.36 -8.79
N LEU A 67 -10.65 10.19 -9.66
CA LEU A 67 -12.10 10.40 -9.76
C LEU A 67 -12.87 9.13 -10.16
N ALA A 68 -12.27 8.23 -10.93
CA ALA A 68 -12.90 6.96 -11.30
C ALA A 68 -12.95 5.93 -10.14
N LYS A 69 -12.39 6.26 -8.98
CA LYS A 69 -12.23 5.37 -7.81
C LYS A 69 -12.92 5.90 -6.55
N ILE A 70 -13.50 7.11 -6.60
CA ILE A 70 -14.26 7.77 -5.52
C ILE A 70 -15.75 7.71 -5.90
#